data_AF-A0A969L2Q9-F1
#
_entry.id   AF-A0A969L2Q9-F1
#
_cell.length_a   1.000
_cell.length_b   1.000
_cell.length_c   1.000
_cell.angle_alpha   90.00
_cell.angle_beta   90.00
_cell.angle_gamma   90.00
#
_symmetry.space_group_name_H-M   'P 1'
#
loop_
_entity.id
_entity.type
_entity.pdbx_description
1 polymer ?
#
loop_
_entity_poly.entity_id
_entity_poly.type
_entity_poly.pdbx_seq_one_letter_code
_entity_poly.pdbx_strand_id
1 'polypeptide(L)'
;MTQALDASQKILSDITIFMKYAKYLPHLKRRENWKELIDRNKSMHLKKFPEHEKEIEDAYKFVYEKKVLPSMRMLQFSGKPIEINNTRGYNCCFLPVDDWRAFSEIMFLLLGGTGVGFSVQTHDIEKLPEINKPNPKHKRRYLIGDSIEGWADAVKVLVKSYFFGGSTIVFDFNDIRQRVLVF
;
A
#
# COMPACT_ATOMS: atom_id res chain seq x y z
N MET A 1 -18.40 -31.14 0.36
CA MET A 1 -19.62 -30.90 1.17
C MET A 1 -19.50 -29.51 1.80
N THR A 2 -20.13 -28.49 1.23
CA THR A 2 -20.29 -27.19 1.89
C THR A 2 -21.44 -27.33 2.87
N GLN A 3 -21.14 -27.41 4.17
CA GLN A 3 -22.17 -27.17 5.18
C GLN A 3 -22.76 -25.78 4.92
N ALA A 4 -24.09 -25.69 4.86
CA ALA A 4 -24.77 -24.40 4.76
C ALA A 4 -24.32 -23.55 5.94
N LEU A 5 -23.84 -22.32 5.68
CA LEU A 5 -23.47 -21.40 6.76
C LEU A 5 -24.69 -21.19 7.65
N ASP A 6 -24.50 -21.31 8.96
CA ASP A 6 -25.53 -20.93 9.92
C ASP A 6 -25.84 -19.43 9.81
N ALA A 7 -27.05 -19.02 10.20
CA ALA A 7 -27.52 -17.64 10.07
C ALA A 7 -26.56 -16.64 10.72
N SER A 8 -25.96 -17.00 11.87
CA SER A 8 -24.97 -16.19 12.56
C SER A 8 -23.72 -15.91 11.72
N GLN A 9 -23.18 -16.94 11.07
CA GLN A 9 -21.97 -16.86 10.25
C GLN A 9 -22.23 -16.05 8.98
N LYS A 10 -23.42 -16.18 8.39
CA LYS A 10 -23.84 -15.38 7.24
C LYS A 10 -23.88 -13.89 7.59
N ILE A 11 -24.51 -13.54 8.71
CA ILE A 11 -24.58 -12.15 9.19
C ILE A 11 -23.16 -11.59 9.44
N LEU A 12 -22.29 -12.36 10.09
CA LEU A 12 -20.91 -11.93 10.35
C LEU A 12 -20.12 -11.70 9.04
N SER A 13 -20.31 -12.57 8.05
CA SER A 13 -19.70 -12.42 6.73
C SER A 13 -20.18 -11.14 6.03
N ASP A 14 -21.48 -10.88 6.03
CA ASP A 14 -22.08 -9.71 5.38
C ASP A 14 -21.65 -8.40 6.07
N ILE A 15 -21.63 -8.39 7.41
CA ILE A 15 -21.12 -7.25 8.19
C ILE A 15 -19.64 -6.99 7.88
N THR A 16 -18.82 -8.05 7.79
CA THR A 16 -17.39 -7.92 7.48
C THR A 16 -17.18 -7.31 6.09
N ILE A 17 -17.91 -7.79 5.08
CA ILE A 17 -17.86 -7.26 3.71
C ILE A 17 -18.24 -5.78 3.71
N PHE A 18 -19.35 -5.44 4.36
CA PHE A 18 -19.88 -4.08 4.41
C PHE A 18 -18.92 -3.09 5.10
N MET A 19 -18.34 -3.49 6.24
CA MET A 19 -17.48 -2.60 7.03
C MET A 19 -16.07 -2.45 6.45
N LYS A 20 -15.51 -3.53 5.88
CA LYS A 20 -14.07 -3.57 5.53
C LYS A 20 -13.80 -3.36 4.04
N TYR A 21 -14.66 -3.83 3.14
CA TYR A 21 -14.33 -3.92 1.71
C TYR A 21 -15.24 -3.09 0.81
N ALA A 22 -16.53 -3.00 1.15
CA ALA A 22 -17.51 -2.27 0.36
C ALA A 22 -17.22 -0.76 0.36
N LYS A 23 -16.94 -0.18 -0.81
CA LYS A 23 -16.73 1.27 -0.95
C LYS A 23 -18.06 2.02 -0.85
N TYR A 24 -18.01 3.25 -0.37
CA TYR A 24 -19.16 4.14 -0.40
C TYR A 24 -19.36 4.67 -1.83
N LEU A 25 -20.59 4.62 -2.33
CA LEU A 25 -21.00 5.12 -3.63
C LEU A 25 -21.79 6.43 -3.41
N PRO A 26 -21.17 7.62 -3.56
CA PRO A 26 -21.81 8.88 -3.19
C PRO A 26 -23.13 9.14 -3.93
N HIS A 27 -23.19 8.75 -5.21
CA HIS A 27 -24.36 8.92 -6.07
C HIS A 27 -25.55 8.05 -5.64
N LEU A 28 -25.33 6.90 -4.99
CA LEU A 28 -26.39 6.03 -4.47
C LEU A 28 -26.60 6.18 -2.96
N LYS A 29 -25.79 7.02 -2.29
CA LYS A 29 -25.79 7.23 -0.85
C LYS A 29 -25.70 5.94 0.00
N ARG A 30 -25.07 4.89 -0.52
CA ARG A 30 -24.89 3.59 0.15
C ARG A 30 -23.52 2.99 -0.15
N ARG A 31 -23.16 1.90 0.54
CA ARG A 31 -21.99 1.10 0.17
C ARG A 31 -22.32 0.07 -0.91
N GLU A 32 -21.28 -0.40 -1.58
CA GLU A 32 -21.32 -1.52 -2.53
C GLU A 32 -21.95 -2.77 -1.89
N ASN A 33 -22.71 -3.53 -2.67
CA ASN A 33 -23.04 -4.91 -2.34
C ASN A 33 -21.92 -5.87 -2.80
N TRP A 34 -22.05 -7.16 -2.46
CA TRP A 34 -21.06 -8.18 -2.84
C TRP A 34 -20.79 -8.22 -4.35
N LYS A 35 -21.83 -8.17 -5.18
CA LYS A 35 -21.68 -8.25 -6.63
C LYS A 35 -20.93 -7.02 -7.17
N GLU A 36 -21.31 -5.82 -6.74
CA GLU A 36 -20.65 -4.57 -7.15
C GLU A 36 -19.18 -4.50 -6.73
N LEU A 37 -18.86 -4.99 -5.53
CA LEU A 37 -17.49 -5.11 -5.04
C LEU A 37 -16.65 -6.02 -5.95
N ILE A 38 -17.19 -7.19 -6.30
CA ILE A 38 -16.52 -8.15 -7.19
C ILE A 38 -16.43 -7.61 -8.61
N ASP A 39 -17.48 -6.98 -9.13
CA ASP A 39 -17.49 -6.33 -10.45
C ASP A 39 -16.39 -5.28 -10.55
N ARG A 40 -16.25 -4.41 -9.52
CA ARG A 40 -15.16 -3.41 -9.45
C ARG A 40 -13.78 -4.07 -9.51
N ASN A 41 -13.58 -5.17 -8.79
CA ASN A 41 -12.31 -5.88 -8.82
C ASN A 41 -12.06 -6.50 -10.21
N LYS A 42 -13.05 -7.18 -10.78
CA LYS A 42 -12.99 -7.80 -12.11
C LYS A 42 -12.67 -6.80 -13.20
N SER A 43 -13.40 -5.68 -13.26
CA SER A 43 -13.21 -4.64 -14.27
C SER A 43 -11.81 -4.05 -14.25
N MET A 44 -11.19 -3.92 -13.07
CA MET A 44 -9.79 -3.49 -12.96
C MET A 44 -8.85 -4.51 -13.61
N HIS A 45 -9.05 -5.82 -13.41
CA HIS A 45 -8.24 -6.85 -14.03
C HIS A 45 -8.44 -6.92 -15.54
N LEU A 46 -9.70 -6.90 -16.01
CA LEU A 46 -10.03 -6.90 -17.45
C LEU A 46 -9.41 -5.71 -18.18
N LYS A 47 -9.47 -4.53 -17.57
CA LYS A 47 -8.83 -3.33 -18.13
C LYS A 47 -7.31 -3.44 -18.19
N LYS A 48 -6.69 -4.11 -17.22
CA LYS A 48 -5.23 -4.24 -17.13
C LYS A 48 -4.67 -5.37 -18.01
N PHE A 49 -5.44 -6.43 -18.19
CA PHE A 49 -5.06 -7.66 -18.89
C PHE A 49 -6.17 -8.09 -19.87
N PRO A 50 -6.47 -7.28 -20.89
CA PRO A 50 -7.52 -7.59 -21.87
C PRO A 50 -7.27 -8.90 -22.63
N GLU A 51 -6.01 -9.29 -22.81
CA GLU A 51 -5.60 -10.55 -23.43
C GLU A 51 -6.01 -11.81 -22.65
N HIS A 52 -6.40 -11.65 -21.37
CA HIS A 52 -6.82 -12.73 -20.48
C HIS A 52 -8.29 -12.62 -20.07
N GLU A 53 -9.11 -11.94 -20.90
CA GLU A 53 -10.53 -11.69 -20.60
C GLU A 53 -11.29 -12.97 -20.24
N LYS A 54 -11.10 -14.04 -21.03
CA LYS A 54 -11.80 -15.31 -20.83
C LYS A 54 -11.43 -15.96 -19.50
N GLU A 55 -10.14 -16.05 -19.19
CA GLU A 55 -9.62 -16.62 -17.95
C GLU A 55 -10.08 -15.81 -16.73
N ILE A 56 -10.12 -14.48 -16.84
CA ILE A 56 -10.62 -13.60 -15.79
C ILE A 56 -12.12 -13.83 -15.58
N GLU A 57 -12.94 -13.83 -16.62
CA GLU A 57 -14.38 -14.08 -16.49
C GLU A 57 -14.66 -15.47 -15.89
N ASP A 58 -13.94 -16.50 -16.33
CA ASP A 58 -14.09 -17.86 -15.81
C ASP A 58 -13.68 -17.96 -14.32
N ALA A 59 -12.56 -17.34 -13.94
CA ALA A 59 -12.14 -17.30 -12.53
C ALA A 59 -13.15 -16.57 -11.64
N TYR A 60 -13.73 -15.48 -12.13
CA TYR A 60 -14.66 -14.67 -11.35
C TYR A 60 -16.01 -15.33 -11.10
N LYS A 61 -16.44 -16.32 -11.90
CA LYS A 61 -17.60 -17.19 -11.58
C LYS A 61 -17.44 -17.82 -10.20
N PHE A 62 -16.25 -18.35 -9.89
CA PHE A 62 -15.95 -18.92 -8.57
C PHE A 62 -15.91 -17.87 -7.46
N VAL A 63 -15.51 -16.64 -7.79
CA VAL A 63 -15.48 -15.53 -6.83
C VAL A 63 -16.90 -15.08 -6.46
N TYR A 64 -17.81 -14.93 -7.43
CA TYR A 64 -19.21 -14.60 -7.12
C TYR A 64 -19.85 -15.63 -6.18
N GLU A 65 -19.56 -16.91 -6.41
CA GLU A 65 -20.02 -18.04 -5.60
C GLU A 65 -19.27 -18.21 -4.27
N LYS A 66 -18.31 -17.33 -3.96
CA LYS A 66 -17.45 -17.38 -2.76
C LYS A 66 -16.67 -18.70 -2.61
N LYS A 67 -16.43 -19.41 -3.72
CA LYS A 67 -15.60 -20.63 -3.76
C LYS A 67 -14.11 -20.32 -3.72
N VAL A 68 -13.73 -19.16 -4.26
CA VAL A 68 -12.39 -18.58 -4.20
C VAL A 68 -12.52 -17.11 -3.83
N LEU A 69 -11.58 -16.57 -3.06
CA LEU A 69 -11.57 -15.16 -2.68
C LEU A 69 -10.28 -14.49 -3.19
N PRO A 70 -10.39 -13.31 -3.82
CA PRO A 70 -9.22 -12.47 -4.07
C PRO A 70 -8.57 -12.03 -2.75
N SER A 71 -7.34 -11.51 -2.83
CA SER A 71 -6.71 -10.93 -1.65
C SER A 71 -7.56 -9.79 -1.09
N MET A 72 -7.64 -9.67 0.23
CA MET A 72 -8.46 -8.66 0.89
C MET A 72 -8.07 -7.23 0.48
N ARG A 73 -6.76 -7.01 0.24
CA ARG A 73 -6.22 -5.75 -0.30
C ARG A 73 -6.74 -5.44 -1.70
N MET A 74 -6.83 -6.44 -2.58
CA MET A 74 -7.40 -6.26 -3.92
C MET A 74 -8.88 -5.85 -3.83
N LEU A 75 -9.67 -6.50 -2.97
CA LEU A 75 -11.08 -6.13 -2.78
C LEU A 75 -11.24 -4.71 -2.20
N GLN A 76 -10.42 -4.37 -1.20
CA GLN A 76 -10.46 -3.06 -0.53
C GLN A 76 -10.07 -1.92 -1.48
N PHE A 77 -9.02 -2.10 -2.28
CA PHE A 77 -8.42 -0.99 -3.05
C PHE A 77 -8.68 -1.02 -4.55
N SER A 78 -9.26 -2.09 -5.12
CA SER A 78 -9.42 -2.21 -6.58
C SER A 78 -10.05 -0.99 -7.26
N GLY A 79 -9.58 -0.74 -8.47
CA GLY A 79 -9.83 0.48 -9.23
C GLY A 79 -8.70 1.51 -9.03
N LYS A 80 -9.06 2.79 -9.07
CA LYS A 80 -8.12 3.92 -9.17
C LYS A 80 -6.94 3.88 -8.17
N PRO A 81 -7.10 3.52 -6.88
CA PRO A 81 -5.97 3.48 -5.96
C PRO A 81 -4.85 2.52 -6.40
N ILE A 82 -5.20 1.32 -6.87
CA ILE A 82 -4.22 0.33 -7.35
C ILE A 82 -3.67 0.74 -8.72
N GLU A 83 -4.48 1.36 -9.58
CA GLU A 83 -4.03 1.88 -10.87
C GLU A 83 -2.98 2.98 -10.73
N ILE A 84 -3.09 3.84 -9.70
CA ILE A 84 -2.09 4.87 -9.41
C ILE A 84 -0.83 4.24 -8.79
N ASN A 85 -1.01 3.33 -7.82
CA ASN A 85 0.08 2.68 -7.12
C ASN A 85 -0.24 1.21 -6.89
N ASN A 86 0.42 0.35 -7.67
CA ASN A 86 0.22 -1.09 -7.65
C ASN A 86 0.57 -1.72 -6.29
N THR A 87 1.47 -1.13 -5.49
CA THR A 87 1.85 -1.65 -4.17
C THR A 87 0.64 -1.76 -3.25
N ARG A 88 -0.39 -0.93 -3.45
CA ARG A 88 -1.64 -1.01 -2.67
C ARG A 88 -2.38 -2.33 -2.83
N GLY A 89 -2.15 -3.07 -3.92
CA GLY A 89 -2.70 -4.41 -4.12
C GLY A 89 -2.00 -5.50 -3.31
N TYR A 90 -0.80 -5.22 -2.79
CA TYR A 90 0.03 -6.18 -2.07
C TYR A 90 -0.01 -5.91 -0.57
N ASN A 91 -0.28 -6.96 0.21
CA ASN A 91 -0.32 -6.85 1.67
C ASN A 91 1.06 -6.97 2.32
N CYS A 92 1.93 -7.79 1.74
CA CYS A 92 3.26 -8.07 2.28
C CYS A 92 4.29 -8.00 1.15
N CYS A 93 5.51 -7.56 1.47
CA CYS A 93 6.66 -7.61 0.59
C CYS A 93 7.95 -7.84 1.39
N PHE A 94 9.04 -8.09 0.67
CA PHE A 94 10.36 -8.30 1.24
C PHE A 94 11.43 -7.61 0.39
N LEU A 95 12.46 -7.05 1.04
CA LEU A 95 13.69 -6.61 0.37
C LEU A 95 14.92 -6.74 1.29
N PRO A 96 16.09 -7.13 0.78
CA PRO A 96 17.34 -6.99 1.52
C PRO A 96 17.71 -5.50 1.67
N VAL A 97 18.35 -5.14 2.79
CA VAL A 97 18.90 -3.80 3.00
C VAL A 97 20.34 -3.77 2.47
N ASP A 98 20.48 -3.89 1.15
CA ASP A 98 21.78 -3.91 0.47
C ASP A 98 22.05 -2.66 -0.38
N ASP A 99 21.08 -1.74 -0.46
CA ASP A 99 21.21 -0.41 -1.02
C ASP A 99 20.63 0.63 -0.05
N TRP A 100 21.27 1.79 0.07
CA TRP A 100 20.81 2.87 0.96
C TRP A 100 19.42 3.41 0.62
N ARG A 101 18.92 3.19 -0.61
CA ARG A 101 17.56 3.54 -1.03
C ARG A 101 16.50 2.67 -0.37
N ALA A 102 16.85 1.46 0.08
CA ALA A 102 15.92 0.53 0.73
C ALA A 102 15.16 1.18 1.90
N PHE A 103 15.82 2.05 2.68
CA PHE A 103 15.18 2.74 3.80
C PHE A 103 14.01 3.64 3.37
N SER A 104 14.16 4.36 2.26
CA SER A 104 13.10 5.20 1.70
C SER A 104 11.98 4.36 1.09
N GLU A 105 12.33 3.26 0.43
CA GLU A 105 11.36 2.35 -0.18
C GLU A 105 10.53 1.62 0.88
N ILE A 106 11.15 1.20 1.99
CA ILE A 106 10.47 0.65 3.16
C ILE A 106 9.46 1.65 3.70
N MET A 107 9.84 2.92 3.87
CA MET A 107 8.91 3.97 4.34
C MET A 107 7.71 4.13 3.39
N PHE A 108 7.96 4.19 2.09
CA PHE A 108 6.91 4.29 1.07
C PHE A 108 5.92 3.11 1.13
N LEU A 109 6.44 1.89 1.23
CA LEU A 109 5.64 0.66 1.26
C LEU A 109 4.80 0.56 2.55
N LEU A 110 5.39 0.86 3.71
CA LEU A 110 4.69 0.85 5.00
C LEU A 110 3.55 1.87 5.02
N LEU A 111 3.79 3.10 4.54
CA LEU A 111 2.76 4.13 4.42
C LEU A 111 1.66 3.78 3.39
N GLY A 112 1.99 2.98 2.37
CA GLY A 112 1.02 2.38 1.45
C GLY A 112 0.13 1.28 2.08
N GLY A 113 0.45 0.88 3.31
CA GLY A 113 -0.22 -0.18 4.05
C GLY A 113 0.24 -1.59 3.68
N THR A 114 1.44 -1.72 3.11
CA THR A 114 2.10 -3.00 2.84
C THR A 114 3.08 -3.29 3.98
N GLY A 115 2.96 -4.47 4.60
CA GLY A 115 3.94 -4.94 5.58
C GLY A 115 5.25 -5.31 4.90
N VAL A 116 6.37 -4.82 5.42
CA VAL A 116 7.69 -5.01 4.80
C VAL A 116 8.57 -5.85 5.71
N GLY A 117 8.90 -7.06 5.27
CA GLY A 117 10.03 -7.82 5.83
C GLY A 117 11.34 -7.37 5.19
N PHE A 118 12.44 -7.42 5.93
CA PHE A 118 13.74 -7.06 5.36
C PHE A 118 14.89 -7.90 5.94
N SER A 119 15.95 -8.05 5.16
CA SER A 119 17.19 -8.70 5.60
C SER A 119 18.25 -7.66 5.96
N VAL A 120 18.92 -7.90 7.08
CA VAL A 120 20.11 -7.16 7.55
C VAL A 120 21.26 -8.15 7.81
N GLN A 121 21.33 -9.22 7.04
CA GLN A 121 22.43 -10.17 7.11
C GLN A 121 23.74 -9.49 6.68
N THR A 122 24.87 -9.99 7.19
CA THR A 122 26.18 -9.37 6.99
C THR A 122 26.48 -9.10 5.51
N HIS A 123 26.23 -10.06 4.63
CA HIS A 123 26.48 -9.92 3.19
C HIS A 123 25.58 -8.90 2.48
N ASP A 124 24.45 -8.51 3.08
CA ASP A 124 23.59 -7.43 2.58
C ASP A 124 24.14 -6.08 3.03
N ILE A 125 24.39 -5.93 4.34
CA ILE A 125 24.83 -4.66 4.91
C ILE A 125 26.25 -4.27 4.49
N GLU A 126 27.11 -5.24 4.14
CA GLU A 126 28.45 -5.00 3.58
C GLU A 126 28.41 -4.30 2.21
N LYS A 127 27.27 -4.35 1.50
CA LYS A 127 27.10 -3.63 0.23
C LYS A 127 26.77 -2.14 0.43
N LEU A 128 26.44 -1.72 1.65
CA LEU A 128 26.11 -0.33 1.95
C LEU A 128 27.36 0.57 1.93
N PRO A 129 27.22 1.85 1.53
CA PRO A 129 28.33 2.79 1.60
C PRO A 129 28.80 3.02 3.04
N GLU A 130 30.01 3.57 3.20
CA GLU A 130 30.50 4.00 4.50
C GLU A 130 29.72 5.23 5.02
N ILE A 131 29.60 5.35 6.35
CA ILE A 131 28.91 6.48 6.99
C ILE A 131 29.84 7.69 7.05
N ASN A 132 29.59 8.69 6.19
CA ASN A 132 30.37 9.93 6.11
C ASN A 132 29.84 11.09 6.98
N LYS A 133 28.56 11.05 7.39
CA LYS A 133 27.83 12.08 8.15
C LYS A 133 27.77 13.47 7.46
N PRO A 134 26.68 14.24 7.65
CA PRO A 134 26.60 15.60 7.12
C PRO A 134 27.46 16.59 7.92
N ASN A 135 27.85 17.71 7.30
CA ASN A 135 28.61 18.77 7.95
C ASN A 135 27.72 19.58 8.89
N PRO A 136 28.00 19.60 10.21
CA PRO A 136 27.16 20.27 11.20
C PRO A 136 27.10 21.79 11.06
N LYS A 137 28.07 22.41 10.38
CA LYS A 137 28.14 23.86 10.17
C LYS A 137 27.25 24.33 9.01
N HIS A 138 26.88 23.44 8.08
CA HIS A 138 26.03 23.78 6.94
C HIS A 138 24.66 23.17 7.12
N LYS A 139 23.62 24.01 7.18
CA LYS A 139 22.23 23.58 7.31
C LYS A 139 21.50 23.79 5.99
N ARG A 140 20.68 22.82 5.59
CA ARG A 140 19.77 22.92 4.44
C ARG A 140 18.35 22.64 4.90
N ARG A 141 17.45 23.60 4.66
CA ARG A 141 16.01 23.42 4.88
C ARG A 141 15.44 22.47 3.81
N TYR A 142 14.60 21.52 4.23
CA TYR A 142 13.90 20.60 3.36
C TYR A 142 12.42 20.58 3.72
N LEU A 143 11.56 21.13 2.85
CA LEU A 143 10.11 21.09 3.00
C LEU A 143 9.61 19.70 2.64
N ILE A 144 8.93 19.05 3.58
CA ILE A 144 8.33 17.73 3.37
C ILE A 144 6.95 17.95 2.74
N GLY A 145 6.72 17.37 1.56
CA GLY A 145 5.40 17.42 0.93
C GLY A 145 4.37 16.56 1.67
N ASP A 146 3.12 17.00 1.69
CA ASP A 146 1.99 16.32 2.35
C ASP A 146 1.47 15.06 1.62
N SER A 147 2.39 14.16 1.27
CA SER A 147 2.11 12.91 0.57
C SER A 147 2.95 11.74 1.09
N ILE A 148 2.56 10.51 0.75
CA ILE A 148 3.34 9.30 1.10
C ILE A 148 4.75 9.40 0.51
N GLU A 149 4.86 9.89 -0.72
CA GLU A 149 6.11 10.13 -1.43
C GLU A 149 6.96 11.18 -0.69
N GLY A 150 6.36 12.27 -0.21
CA GLY A 150 7.07 13.31 0.53
C GLY A 150 7.70 12.79 1.83
N TRP A 151 6.97 11.95 2.58
CA TRP A 151 7.51 11.28 3.77
C TRP A 151 8.63 10.29 3.43
N ALA A 152 8.47 9.51 2.36
CA ALA A 152 9.52 8.59 1.90
C ALA A 152 10.79 9.35 1.45
N ASP A 153 10.64 10.43 0.70
CA ASP A 153 11.74 11.28 0.25
C ASP A 153 12.44 11.98 1.42
N ALA A 154 11.74 12.32 2.50
CA ALA A 154 12.37 12.84 3.71
C ALA A 154 13.36 11.83 4.31
N VAL A 155 13.00 10.54 4.37
CA VAL A 155 13.90 9.46 4.79
C VAL A 155 15.05 9.31 3.81
N LYS A 156 14.79 9.34 2.50
CA LYS A 156 15.81 9.28 1.46
C LYS A 156 16.86 10.38 1.62
N VAL A 157 16.43 11.61 1.81
CA VAL A 157 17.30 12.78 1.96
C VAL A 157 18.12 12.71 3.24
N LEU A 158 17.50 12.26 4.34
CA LEU A 158 18.21 12.00 5.59
C LEU A 158 19.31 10.95 5.40
N VAL A 159 18.96 9.76 4.93
CA VAL A 159 19.88 8.63 4.77
C VAL A 159 21.01 8.98 3.79
N LYS A 160 20.68 9.63 2.67
CA LYS A 160 21.67 10.13 1.70
C LYS A 160 22.69 11.07 2.36
N SER A 161 22.24 11.96 3.25
CA SER A 161 23.16 12.90 3.94
C SER A 161 24.16 12.21 4.87
N TYR A 162 23.81 11.02 5.40
CA TYR A 162 24.69 10.26 6.28
C TYR A 162 25.66 9.36 5.52
N PHE A 163 25.29 8.84 4.34
CA PHE A 163 26.19 8.04 3.51
C PHE A 163 27.10 8.90 2.61
N PHE A 164 26.60 10.02 2.10
CA PHE A 164 27.33 10.83 1.10
C PHE A 164 27.68 12.24 1.58
N GLY A 165 27.41 12.55 2.85
CA GLY A 165 27.70 13.86 3.44
C GLY A 165 26.82 14.99 2.90
N GLY A 166 27.37 16.20 2.86
CA GLY A 166 26.65 17.42 2.48
C GLY A 166 26.16 18.22 3.69
N SER A 167 25.07 18.97 3.53
CA SER A 167 24.50 19.78 4.60
C SER A 167 23.64 18.96 5.56
N THR A 168 23.66 19.32 6.85
CA THR A 168 22.71 18.82 7.84
C THR A 168 21.30 19.28 7.46
N ILE A 169 20.39 18.32 7.34
CA ILE A 169 19.02 18.57 6.91
C ILE A 169 18.19 19.11 8.07
N VAL A 170 17.47 20.20 7.82
CA VAL A 170 16.47 20.77 8.73
C VAL A 170 15.10 20.59 8.09
N PHE A 171 14.33 19.65 8.62
CA PHE A 171 13.01 19.34 8.11
C PHE A 171 12.01 20.45 8.45
N ASP A 172 11.29 20.89 7.42
CA ASP A 172 10.17 21.80 7.52
C ASP A 172 8.87 21.02 7.28
N PHE A 173 7.99 21.06 8.26
CA PHE A 173 6.72 20.33 8.31
C PHE A 173 5.51 21.23 8.01
N ASN A 174 5.72 22.49 7.57
CA ASN A 174 4.64 23.47 7.39
C ASN A 174 3.60 23.06 6.34
N ASP A 175 3.95 22.20 5.38
CA ASP A 175 3.02 21.69 4.38
C ASP A 175 2.18 20.50 4.89
N ILE A 176 2.60 19.84 5.99
CA ILE A 176 1.95 18.64 6.50
C ILE A 176 0.58 18.99 7.08
N ARG A 177 -0.45 18.28 6.63
CA ARG A 177 -1.83 18.46 7.11
C ARG A 177 -1.93 18.28 8.62
N GLN A 178 -2.85 19.03 9.23
CA GLN A 178 -3.16 18.85 10.65
C GLN A 178 -3.75 17.47 10.93
N ARG A 179 -3.50 16.96 12.14
CA ARG A 179 -4.11 15.73 12.62
C ARG A 179 -5.62 15.94 12.73
N VAL A 180 -6.37 15.29 11.85
CA VAL A 180 -7.82 15.18 12.02
C VAL A 180 -8.09 14.08 13.05
N LEU A 181 -8.64 14.45 14.21
CA LEU A 181 -9.19 13.48 15.14
C LEU A 181 -10.45 12.89 14.50
N VAL A 182 -10.33 11.65 14.03
CA VAL A 182 -11.50 10.87 13.63
C VAL A 182 -12.07 10.29 14.93
N PHE A 183 -13.11 10.93 15.47
CA PHE A 183 -13.94 10.39 16.55
C PHE A 183 -14.90 9.33 15.99
#